data_AF-A0A0D2MUL6-F1
#
_entry.id   AF-A0A0D2MUL6-F1
#
_cell.length_a   1.000
_cell.length_b   1.000
_cell.length_c   1.000
_cell.angle_alpha   90.00
_cell.angle_beta   90.00
_cell.angle_gamma   90.00
#
_symmetry.space_group_name_H-M   'P 1'
#
loop_
_entity.id
_entity.type
_entity.pdbx_description
1 polymer ?
#
loop_
_entity_poly.entity_id
_entity_poly.type
_entity_poly.pdbx_seq_one_letter_code
_entity_poly.pdbx_strand_id
1 'polypeptide(L)'
;MIMGEGLFQADGHPGNILVRHGGSIALLDYGQSKQLPGAEREALARLMIALDREDTPAINAAITGLGVQIDKVDPELRRSLAYGMFDTRGTVGAPS
;
A
#
# COMPACT_ATOMS: atom_id res chain seq x y z
N MET A 1 11.45 -5.42 -4.84
CA MET A 1 10.19 -5.79 -5.52
C MET A 1 9.31 -4.58 -5.76
N ILE A 2 8.41 -4.17 -4.84
CA ILE A 2 7.47 -3.07 -5.16
C ILE A 2 8.13 -1.68 -5.21
N MET A 3 9.00 -1.32 -4.25
CA MET A 3 9.67 -0.01 -4.22
C MET A 3 10.93 0.08 -5.11
N GLY A 4 11.49 -1.06 -5.50
CA GLY A 4 12.63 -1.13 -6.43
C GLY A 4 12.16 -1.22 -7.88
N GLU A 5 11.78 -2.43 -8.30
CA GLU A 5 11.43 -2.79 -9.67
C GLU A 5 9.97 -2.48 -10.04
N GLY A 6 9.15 -2.08 -9.06
CA GLY A 6 7.71 -1.90 -9.25
C GLY A 6 6.92 -3.20 -9.34
N LEU A 7 7.54 -4.36 -9.21
CA LEU A 7 6.85 -5.66 -9.32
C LEU A 7 6.26 -6.07 -7.98
N PHE A 8 4.99 -6.48 -7.97
CA PHE A 8 4.34 -7.00 -6.78
C PHE A 8 3.31 -8.08 -7.10
N GLN A 9 3.08 -8.96 -6.12
CA GLN A 9 2.01 -9.94 -6.16
C GLN A 9 0.80 -9.37 -5.41
N ALA A 10 -0.32 -9.18 -6.12
CA ALA A 10 -1.54 -8.64 -5.50
C ALA A 10 -2.32 -9.70 -4.69
N ASP A 11 -2.03 -10.99 -4.90
CA ASP A 11 -2.57 -12.09 -4.10
C ASP A 11 -1.51 -12.69 -3.16
N GLY A 12 -1.55 -12.27 -1.90
CA GLY A 12 -0.64 -12.74 -0.85
C GLY A 12 -1.02 -14.09 -0.23
N HIS A 13 -1.88 -14.90 -0.88
CA HIS A 13 -2.32 -16.17 -0.32
C HIS A 13 -1.12 -17.08 0.06
N PRO A 14 -1.04 -17.58 1.31
CA PRO A 14 0.09 -18.38 1.77
C PRO A 14 0.37 -19.63 0.93
N GLY A 15 -0.67 -20.21 0.31
CA GLY A 15 -0.54 -21.35 -0.60
C GLY A 15 0.29 -21.07 -1.85
N ASN A 16 0.57 -19.81 -2.18
CA ASN A 16 1.41 -19.42 -3.31
C ASN A 16 2.91 -19.41 -2.95
N ILE A 17 3.27 -19.63 -1.68
CA ILE A 17 4.64 -19.58 -1.18
C ILE A 17 5.05 -20.97 -0.68
N LEU A 18 6.07 -21.56 -1.30
CA LEU A 18 6.67 -22.82 -0.87
C LEU A 18 8.05 -22.58 -0.27
N VAL A 19 8.24 -22.99 0.98
CA VAL A 19 9.56 -23.00 1.62
C VAL A 19 10.24 -24.35 1.34
N ARG A 20 11.33 -24.32 0.59
CA ARG A 20 12.09 -25.53 0.23
C ARG A 20 13.11 -25.88 1.31
N HIS A 21 13.59 -27.12 1.27
CA HIS A 21 14.73 -27.54 2.08
C HIS A 21 15.95 -26.64 1.81
N GLY A 22 16.60 -26.19 2.87
CA GLY A 22 17.67 -25.18 2.80
C GLY A 22 17.18 -23.72 2.86
N GLY A 23 15.88 -23.47 3.03
CA GLY A 23 15.34 -22.14 3.33
C GLY A 23 15.05 -21.25 2.12
N SER A 24 15.26 -21.73 0.89
CA SER A 24 14.87 -20.98 -0.31
C SER A 24 13.35 -20.94 -0.47
N ILE A 25 12.82 -19.84 -1.00
CA ILE A 25 11.40 -19.63 -1.26
C ILE A 25 11.10 -19.82 -2.75
N ALA A 26 10.00 -20.50 -3.08
CA ALA A 26 9.45 -20.58 -4.42
C ALA A 26 8.04 -19.97 -4.46
N LEU A 27 7.76 -19.15 -5.47
CA LEU A 27 6.44 -18.60 -5.76
C LEU A 27 5.75 -19.48 -6.81
N LEU A 28 4.52 -19.92 -6.51
CA LEU A 28 3.79 -20.88 -7.33
C LEU A 28 2.85 -20.23 -8.35
N ASP A 29 2.25 -19.10 -7.98
CA ASP A 29 1.27 -18.39 -8.81
C ASP A 29 1.81 -17.01 -9.20
N TYR A 30 1.59 -16.62 -10.45
CA TYR A 30 1.93 -15.31 -11.01
C TYR A 30 0.72 -14.63 -11.68
N GLY A 31 -0.47 -15.21 -11.58
CA GLY A 31 -1.70 -14.72 -12.22
C GLY A 31 -2.12 -13.33 -11.74
N GLN A 32 -1.76 -12.95 -10.50
CA GLN A 32 -1.99 -11.62 -9.94
C GLN A 32 -0.69 -10.82 -9.74
N SER A 33 0.33 -11.10 -10.55
CA SER A 33 1.52 -10.26 -10.59
C SER A 33 1.24 -8.98 -11.37
N LYS A 34 1.60 -7.83 -10.78
CA LYS A 34 1.34 -6.49 -11.31
C LYS A 34 2.61 -5.66 -11.29
N GLN A 35 2.66 -4.67 -12.18
CA GLN A 35 3.73 -3.68 -12.20
C GLN A 35 3.19 -2.30 -11.87
N LEU A 36 3.82 -1.66 -10.89
CA LEU A 36 3.58 -0.29 -10.47
C LEU A 36 4.54 0.62 -11.23
N PRO A 37 4.05 1.51 -12.11
CA PRO A 37 4.92 2.42 -12.84
C PRO A 37 5.60 3.41 -11.89
N GLY A 38 6.63 4.11 -12.40
CA GLY A 38 7.52 4.92 -11.58
C GLY A 38 6.82 6.05 -10.83
N ALA A 39 5.87 6.72 -11.48
CA ALA A 39 5.14 7.85 -10.90
C ALA A 39 4.24 7.41 -9.74
N GLU A 40 3.53 6.30 -9.90
CA GLU A 40 2.66 5.70 -8.90
C GLU A 40 3.47 5.15 -7.73
N ARG A 41 4.65 4.59 -8.01
CA ARG A 41 5.60 4.15 -6.97
C ARG A 41 6.12 5.31 -6.14
N GLU A 42 6.42 6.45 -6.77
CA GLU A 42 6.81 7.67 -6.06
C GLU A 42 5.65 8.22 -5.23
N ALA A 43 4.43 8.25 -5.77
CA ALA A 43 3.24 8.67 -5.04
C ALA A 43 2.97 7.77 -3.81
N LEU A 44 3.15 6.45 -3.96
CA LEU A 44 3.03 5.49 -2.87
C LEU A 44 4.08 5.74 -1.78
N ALA A 45 5.33 6.02 -2.16
CA ALA A 45 6.39 6.36 -1.21
C ALA A 45 6.09 7.66 -0.46
N ARG A 46 5.59 8.70 -1.16
CA ARG A 46 5.16 9.95 -0.50
C ARG A 46 4.03 9.71 0.51
N LEU A 47 3.06 8.86 0.17
CA LEU A 47 1.96 8.53 1.08
C LEU A 47 2.48 7.84 2.35
N MET A 48 3.37 6.86 2.22
CA MET A 48 3.97 6.17 3.37
C MET A 48 4.71 7.15 4.30
N ILE A 49 5.49 8.08 3.75
CA ILE A 49 6.19 9.12 4.53
C ILE A 49 5.19 10.07 5.22
N ALA A 50 4.12 10.45 4.53
CA ALA A 50 3.11 11.34 5.10
C ALA A 50 2.34 10.68 6.26
N LEU A 51 2.03 9.38 6.14
CA LEU A 51 1.39 8.60 7.20
C LEU A 51 2.29 8.47 8.45
N ASP A 52 3.58 8.20 8.25
CA ASP A 52 4.59 8.13 9.32
C ASP A 52 4.72 9.46 10.09
N ARG A 53 4.57 10.59 9.38
CA ARG A 53 4.63 11.95 9.97
C ARG A 53 3.30 12.47 10.51
N GLU A 54 2.22 11.70 10.34
CA GLU A 54 0.85 12.13 10.68
C GLU A 54 0.44 13.46 10.01
N ASP A 55 1.00 13.76 8.83
CA ASP A 55 0.77 15.01 8.11
C ASP A 55 -0.50 14.92 7.26
N THR A 56 -1.63 15.32 7.85
CA THR A 56 -2.97 15.23 7.20
C THR A 56 -3.06 15.92 5.83
N PRO A 57 -2.56 17.16 5.63
CA PRO A 57 -2.47 17.76 4.30
C PRO A 57 -1.66 16.93 3.30
N ALA A 58 -0.48 16.45 3.68
CA ALA A 58 0.36 15.63 2.81
C ALA A 58 -0.27 14.27 2.48
N ILE A 59 -0.93 13.63 3.46
CA ILE A 59 -1.69 12.39 3.27
C ILE A 59 -2.79 12.60 2.22
N ASN A 60 -3.57 13.67 2.35
CA ASN A 60 -4.65 14.00 1.41
C ASN A 60 -4.13 14.26 -0.02
N ALA A 61 -3.01 14.96 -0.16
CA ALA A 61 -2.39 15.18 -1.46
C ALA A 61 -1.85 13.87 -2.07
N ALA A 62 -1.16 13.05 -1.28
CA ALA A 62 -0.54 11.82 -1.75
C ALA A 62 -1.57 10.74 -2.13
N ILE A 63 -2.64 10.55 -1.34
CA ILE A 63 -3.69 9.57 -1.66
C ILE A 63 -4.48 9.97 -2.93
N THR A 64 -4.68 11.27 -3.16
CA THR A 64 -5.26 11.78 -4.40
C THR A 64 -4.32 11.51 -5.59
N GLY A 65 -3.01 11.68 -5.40
CA GLY A 65 -1.99 11.40 -6.41
C GLY A 65 -1.92 9.91 -6.82
N LEU A 66 -2.43 9.01 -6.00
CA LEU A 66 -2.60 7.58 -6.32
C LEU A 66 -3.89 7.27 -7.09
N GLY A 67 -4.68 8.28 -7.44
CA GLY A 67 -5.94 8.12 -8.18
C GLY A 67 -7.12 7.70 -7.31
N VAL A 68 -7.00 7.74 -5.98
CA VAL A 68 -8.11 7.46 -5.08
C VAL A 68 -9.11 8.62 -5.15
N GLN A 69 -10.30 8.34 -5.66
CA GLN A 69 -11.40 9.28 -5.75
C GLN A 69 -12.46 8.91 -4.72
N ILE A 70 -12.83 9.86 -3.88
CA ILE A 70 -13.88 9.71 -2.87
C ILE A 70 -14.90 10.82 -3.11
N ASP A 71 -16.14 10.43 -3.39
CA ASP A 71 -17.25 11.35 -3.73
C ASP A 71 -17.51 12.37 -2.63
N LYS A 72 -17.28 11.98 -1.36
CA LYS A 72 -17.26 12.91 -0.24
C LYS A 72 -15.90 13.58 -0.13
N VAL A 73 -15.90 14.91 -0.24
CA VAL A 73 -14.73 15.74 0.07
C VAL A 73 -14.64 15.92 1.59
N ASP A 74 -14.32 14.84 2.29
CA ASP A 74 -14.05 14.82 3.73
C ASP A 74 -12.56 14.46 3.95
N PRO A 75 -11.71 15.44 4.31
CA PRO A 75 -10.28 15.21 4.55
C PRO A 75 -10.00 14.22 5.67
N GLU A 76 -10.88 14.12 6.67
CA GLU A 76 -10.70 13.20 7.78
C GLU A 76 -11.06 11.77 7.38
N LEU A 77 -12.12 11.60 6.58
CA LEU A 77 -12.44 10.31 5.95
C LEU A 77 -11.30 9.83 5.05
N ARG A 78 -10.71 10.72 4.25
CA ARG A 78 -9.56 10.39 3.38
C ARG A 78 -8.35 9.95 4.18
N ARG A 79 -8.02 10.68 5.25
CA ARG A 79 -6.95 10.31 6.19
C ARG A 79 -7.21 8.95 6.83
N SER A 80 -8.42 8.75 7.35
CA SER A 80 -8.89 7.49 7.94
C SER A 80 -8.77 6.31 6.98
N LEU A 81 -9.19 6.47 5.73
CA LEU A 81 -9.03 5.45 4.69
C LEU A 81 -7.56 5.18 4.37
N ALA A 82 -6.72 6.22 4.29
CA ALA A 82 -5.29 6.06 4.08
C ALA A 82 -4.65 5.20 5.18
N TYR A 83 -4.95 5.47 6.44
CA TYR A 83 -4.50 4.61 7.54
C TYR A 83 -5.08 3.20 7.45
N GLY A 84 -6.38 3.05 7.16
CA GLY A 84 -7.03 1.74 7.01
C GLY A 84 -6.45 0.87 5.90
N MET A 85 -5.91 1.48 4.83
CA MET A 85 -5.27 0.74 3.73
C MET A 85 -3.89 0.16 4.10
N PHE A 86 -3.18 0.77 5.05
CA PHE A 86 -1.79 0.41 5.39
C PHE A 86 -1.61 -0.08 6.82
N ASP A 87 -2.59 0.09 7.71
CA ASP A 87 -2.56 -0.42 9.07
C ASP A 87 -3.06 -1.88 9.10
N THR A 88 -2.17 -2.78 9.55
CA THR A 88 -2.47 -4.21 9.66
C THR A 88 -3.31 -4.57 10.89
N ARG A 89 -3.58 -3.63 11.79
CA ARG A 89 -4.33 -3.87 13.03
C ARG A 89 -5.86 -3.82 12.85
N GLY A 90 -6.35 -3.37 11.69
CA GLY A 90 -7.78 -3.36 11.36
C GLY A 90 -8.64 -2.38 12.16
N THR A 91 -8.03 -1.55 13.01
CA THR A 91 -8.71 -0.50 13.78
C THR A 91 -8.28 0.85 13.24
N VAL A 92 -9.20 1.58 12.60
CA VAL A 92 -8.99 3.01 12.34
C VAL A 92 -9.31 3.78 13.62
N GLY A 93 -8.43 3.63 14.61
CA GLY A 93 -8.46 4.45 15.82
C GLY A 93 -7.83 5.80 15.51
N ALA A 94 -8.45 6.89 15.96
CA ALA A 94 -7.84 8.22 15.90
C ALA A 94 -6.42 8.18 16.48
N PRO A 95 -5.45 8.89 15.88
CA PRO A 95 -4.09 8.94 16.38
C PRO A 95 -4.10 9.44 17.82
N SER A 96 -3.28 8.82 18.66
CA SER A 96 -2.99 9.23 20.02
C SER A 96 -2.16 10.51 20.06
#